data_AF-A0A946IST5-F1
#
_entry.id   AF-A0A946IST5-F1
#
_cell.length_a   1.000
_cell.length_b   1.000
_cell.length_c   1.000
_cell.angle_alpha   90.00
_cell.angle_beta   90.00
_cell.angle_gamma   90.00
#
_symmetry.space_group_name_H-M   'P 1'
#
loop_
_entity.id
_entity.type
_entity.pdbx_description
1 polymer ?
#
loop_
_entity_poly.entity_id
_entity_poly.type
_entity_poly.pdbx_seq_one_letter_code
_entity_poly.pdbx_strand_id
1 'polypeptide(L)'
;MKLFRAFSLIDSSRLLSGQNPENFVKVDWVCYLRDEPLLPFESLIEDYHNLPETGKAKLWIERRANYLLSQPEVDELKEYLEKQYSFSIEVEQVSLPLLAENLVEFNEQDITGTIILRDRDEPFPLSINIIGMVSSYRDLINVRTVGELLGEIDRRNEK
;
A
#
# COMPACT_ATOMS: atom_id res chain seq x y z
N MET A 1 17.72 -7.02 -8.17
CA MET A 1 16.51 -6.33 -8.66
C MET A 1 16.05 -5.34 -7.61
N LYS A 2 15.43 -4.22 -8.00
CA LYS A 2 14.85 -3.25 -7.06
C LYS A 2 13.34 -3.44 -7.02
N LEU A 3 12.76 -3.31 -5.83
CA LEU A 3 11.33 -3.41 -5.59
C LEU A 3 10.83 -2.14 -4.92
N PHE A 4 9.55 -1.85 -5.13
CA PHE A 4 8.96 -0.57 -4.81
C PHE A 4 7.62 -0.72 -4.12
N ARG A 5 7.32 0.26 -3.28
CA ARG A 5 5.98 0.61 -2.84
C ARG A 5 5.50 1.82 -3.60
N ALA A 6 4.21 1.89 -3.85
CA ALA A 6 3.58 3.02 -4.50
C ALA A 6 2.37 3.46 -3.67
N PHE A 7 2.23 4.76 -3.43
CA PHE A 7 1.05 5.32 -2.81
C PHE A 7 0.67 6.67 -3.41
N SER A 8 -0.58 7.06 -3.26
CA SER A 8 -1.07 8.39 -3.59
C SER A 8 -1.65 9.06 -2.35
N LEU A 9 -1.43 10.37 -2.21
CA LEU A 9 -2.19 11.22 -1.29
C LEU A 9 -3.24 11.97 -2.10
N ILE A 10 -4.51 11.66 -1.85
CA ILE A 10 -5.63 12.17 -2.63
C ILE A 10 -6.55 12.97 -1.71
N ASP A 11 -6.99 14.14 -2.17
CA ASP A 11 -7.99 14.93 -1.45
C ASP A 11 -9.26 14.08 -1.23
N SER A 12 -9.70 13.98 0.03
CA SER A 12 -10.81 13.10 0.41
C SER A 12 -12.12 13.45 -0.30
N SER A 13 -12.29 14.71 -0.70
CA SER A 13 -13.45 15.18 -1.46
C SER A 13 -13.56 14.53 -2.85
N ARG A 14 -12.43 14.11 -3.43
CA ARG A 14 -12.38 13.48 -4.76
C ARG A 14 -12.81 12.01 -4.75
N LEU A 15 -12.77 11.34 -3.60
CA LEU A 15 -13.02 9.90 -3.50
C LEU A 15 -14.23 9.53 -2.63
N LEU A 16 -14.48 10.27 -1.54
CA LEU A 16 -15.43 9.86 -0.50
C LEU A 16 -16.56 10.87 -0.25
N SER A 17 -16.78 11.84 -1.15
CA SER A 17 -17.92 12.79 -1.09
C SER A 17 -18.15 13.40 0.30
N GLY A 18 -17.08 13.76 1.01
CA GLY A 18 -17.16 14.38 2.35
C GLY A 18 -17.51 13.43 3.50
N GLN A 19 -17.46 12.10 3.31
CA GLN A 19 -17.67 11.12 4.38
C GLN A 19 -16.44 10.90 5.27
N ASN A 20 -15.29 11.46 4.90
CA ASN A 20 -14.08 11.41 5.72
C ASN A 20 -13.84 12.78 6.38
N PRO A 21 -13.69 12.87 7.71
CA PRO A 21 -13.37 14.13 8.38
C PRO A 21 -11.98 14.68 8.03
N GLU A 22 -11.13 13.87 7.39
CA GLU A 22 -9.78 14.22 6.98
C GLU A 22 -9.73 14.90 5.61
N ASN A 23 -8.77 15.79 5.41
CA ASN A 23 -8.56 16.49 4.14
C ASN A 23 -8.02 15.56 3.04
N PHE A 24 -7.28 14.52 3.42
CA PHE A 24 -6.62 13.60 2.49
C PHE A 24 -6.87 12.14 2.86
N VAL A 25 -6.79 11.27 1.87
CA VAL A 25 -6.71 9.83 2.02
C VAL A 25 -5.43 9.32 1.40
N LYS A 26 -4.82 8.32 2.03
CA LYS A 26 -3.69 7.60 1.48
C LYS A 26 -4.24 6.39 0.75
N VAL A 27 -3.81 6.22 -0.48
CA VAL A 27 -4.13 5.04 -1.28
C VAL A 27 -2.83 4.29 -1.53
N ASP A 28 -2.64 3.19 -0.83
CA ASP A 28 -1.51 2.28 -1.06
C ASP A 28 -1.86 1.37 -2.24
N TRP A 29 -1.10 1.49 -3.33
CA TRP A 29 -1.30 0.72 -4.55
C TRP A 29 -0.51 -0.57 -4.46
N VAL A 30 -1.22 -1.70 -4.42
CA VAL A 30 -0.62 -3.01 -4.22
C VAL A 30 -0.98 -3.96 -5.34
N CYS A 31 -0.04 -4.83 -5.71
CA CYS A 31 -0.35 -5.98 -6.55
C CYS A 31 -1.21 -6.96 -5.74
N TYR A 32 -2.49 -7.07 -6.08
CA TYR A 32 -3.45 -7.91 -5.36
C TYR A 32 -3.19 -9.41 -5.61
N LEU A 33 -2.83 -9.75 -6.83
CA LEU A 33 -2.68 -11.14 -7.25
C LEU A 33 -1.63 -11.25 -8.35
N ARG A 34 -0.63 -12.10 -8.10
CA ARG A 34 0.44 -12.48 -9.02
C ARG A 34 0.70 -13.98 -8.87
N ASP A 35 0.91 -14.65 -9.99
CA ASP A 35 1.13 -16.10 -10.02
C ASP A 35 2.51 -16.49 -9.48
N GLU A 36 3.56 -15.71 -9.80
CA GLU A 36 4.94 -15.94 -9.34
C GLU A 36 5.51 -14.69 -8.67
N PRO A 37 6.23 -14.80 -7.54
CA PRO A 37 6.81 -13.64 -6.90
C PRO A 37 7.90 -13.02 -7.78
N LEU A 38 8.11 -11.70 -7.66
CA LEU A 38 9.14 -10.98 -8.43
C LEU A 38 10.57 -11.47 -8.12
N LEU A 39 10.77 -12.03 -6.92
CA LEU A 39 12.00 -12.69 -6.50
C LEU A 39 11.62 -13.91 -5.64
N PRO A 40 12.50 -14.93 -5.54
CA PRO A 40 12.30 -16.02 -4.61
C PRO A 40 12.08 -15.50 -3.17
N PHE A 41 11.14 -16.11 -2.44
CA PHE A 41 10.80 -15.67 -1.08
C PHE A 41 11.99 -15.74 -0.11
N GLU A 42 12.91 -16.68 -0.34
CA GLU A 42 14.18 -16.83 0.39
C GLU A 42 15.09 -15.60 0.24
N SER A 43 14.95 -14.85 -0.86
CA SER A 43 15.70 -13.62 -1.12
C SER A 43 14.93 -12.36 -0.75
N LEU A 44 13.60 -12.45 -0.68
CA LEU A 44 12.72 -11.33 -0.34
C LEU A 44 12.61 -11.13 1.16
N ILE A 45 12.51 -12.20 1.93
CA ILE A 45 12.11 -12.17 3.33
C ILE A 45 13.30 -12.62 4.19
N GLU A 46 13.66 -11.80 5.17
CA GLU A 46 14.71 -12.09 6.12
C GLU A 46 14.32 -13.30 6.97
N ASP A 47 15.27 -14.20 7.20
CA ASP A 47 15.07 -15.44 7.95
C ASP A 47 13.87 -16.29 7.47
N TYR A 48 13.56 -16.25 6.16
CA TYR A 48 12.43 -16.98 5.58
C TYR A 48 12.42 -18.48 5.95
N HIS A 49 13.59 -19.12 6.02
CA HIS A 49 13.72 -20.53 6.42
C HIS A 49 13.36 -20.81 7.89
N ASN A 50 13.38 -19.79 8.75
CA ASN A 50 13.00 -19.89 10.15
C ASN A 50 11.49 -19.65 10.34
N LEU A 51 10.76 -19.27 9.29
CA LEU A 51 9.31 -19.14 9.35
C LEU A 51 8.65 -20.52 9.51
N PRO A 52 7.52 -20.62 10.24
CA PRO A 52 6.80 -21.88 10.39
C PRO A 52 6.47 -22.50 9.03
N GLU A 53 6.90 -23.75 8.80
CA GLU A 53 6.72 -24.45 7.50
C GLU A 53 5.25 -24.57 7.08
N THR A 54 4.34 -24.61 8.06
CA THR A 54 2.90 -24.69 7.83
C THR A 54 2.17 -23.70 8.73
N GLY A 55 1.26 -22.91 8.14
CA GLY A 55 0.42 -22.02 8.91
C GLY A 55 -0.01 -20.77 8.17
N LYS A 56 -1.07 -20.13 8.70
CA LYS A 56 -1.61 -18.87 8.17
C LYS A 56 -0.56 -17.75 8.13
N ALA A 57 0.41 -17.77 9.05
CA ALA A 57 1.46 -16.75 9.16
C ALA A 57 2.39 -16.72 7.94
N LYS A 58 2.91 -17.87 7.50
CA LYS A 58 3.80 -17.94 6.33
C LYS A 58 3.08 -17.51 5.04
N LEU A 59 1.88 -18.01 4.82
CA LEU A 59 1.02 -17.58 3.69
C LEU A 59 0.71 -16.08 3.73
N TRP A 60 0.51 -15.51 4.91
CA TRP A 60 0.26 -14.09 5.11
C TRP A 60 1.49 -13.24 4.74
N ILE A 61 2.69 -13.70 5.09
CA ILE A 61 3.98 -13.05 4.76
C ILE A 61 4.22 -13.12 3.24
N GLU A 62 4.11 -14.31 2.64
CA GLU A 62 4.30 -14.50 1.20
C GLU A 62 3.36 -13.64 0.35
N ARG A 63 2.06 -13.59 0.72
CA ARG A 63 1.07 -12.74 0.05
C ARG A 63 1.44 -11.26 0.10
N ARG A 64 2.01 -10.80 1.21
CA ARG A 64 2.41 -9.39 1.38
C ARG A 64 3.70 -9.05 0.66
N ALA A 65 4.64 -9.99 0.58
CA ALA A 65 5.81 -9.83 -0.26
C ALA A 65 5.42 -9.62 -1.73
N ASN A 66 4.31 -10.24 -2.17
CA ASN A 66 3.77 -10.04 -3.52
C ASN A 66 3.15 -8.66 -3.76
N TYR A 67 2.85 -7.86 -2.74
CA TYR A 67 2.31 -6.51 -2.92
C TYR A 67 3.31 -5.55 -3.57
N LEU A 68 4.60 -5.87 -3.48
CA LEU A 68 5.66 -5.07 -4.05
C LEU A 68 5.60 -5.04 -5.58
N LEU A 69 6.01 -3.89 -6.10
CA LEU A 69 6.03 -3.58 -7.51
C LEU A 69 7.47 -3.56 -8.02
N SER A 70 7.65 -4.01 -9.25
CA SER A 70 8.86 -3.79 -10.05
C SER A 70 8.80 -2.41 -10.69
N GLN A 71 9.94 -1.92 -11.19
CA GLN A 71 9.99 -0.61 -11.85
C GLN A 71 9.00 -0.49 -13.03
N PRO A 72 8.90 -1.47 -13.96
CA PRO A 72 7.95 -1.38 -15.07
C PRO A 72 6.50 -1.31 -14.62
N GLU A 73 6.12 -2.04 -13.56
CA GLU A 73 4.76 -2.02 -13.02
C GLU A 73 4.43 -0.67 -12.36
N VAL A 74 5.42 -0.04 -11.69
CA VAL A 74 5.27 1.32 -11.15
C VAL A 74 5.10 2.35 -12.28
N ASP A 75 5.92 2.25 -13.33
CA ASP A 75 5.87 3.18 -14.45
C ASP A 75 4.52 3.10 -15.18
N GLU A 76 4.02 1.87 -15.40
CA GLU A 76 2.71 1.61 -15.99
C GLU A 76 1.57 2.15 -15.11
N LEU A 77 1.60 1.86 -13.81
CA LEU A 77 0.61 2.35 -12.85
C LEU A 77 0.59 3.89 -12.82
N LYS A 78 1.78 4.52 -12.84
CA LYS A 78 1.93 5.98 -12.85
C LYS A 78 1.29 6.60 -14.07
N GLU A 79 1.63 6.08 -15.26
CA GLU A 79 1.05 6.57 -16.51
C GLU A 79 -0.48 6.44 -16.50
N TYR A 80 -0.99 5.30 -16.05
CA TYR A 80 -2.43 5.05 -16.00
C TYR A 80 -3.15 6.01 -15.04
N LEU A 81 -2.65 6.16 -13.81
CA LEU A 81 -3.29 7.01 -12.80
C LEU A 81 -3.20 8.50 -13.12
N GLU A 82 -2.09 8.96 -13.70
CA GLU A 82 -1.96 10.34 -14.17
C GLU A 82 -2.94 10.62 -15.33
N LYS A 83 -3.04 9.71 -16.30
CA LYS A 83 -3.88 9.89 -17.49
C LYS A 83 -5.38 9.80 -17.20
N GLN A 84 -5.80 8.81 -16.41
CA GLN A 84 -7.23 8.54 -16.18
C GLN A 84 -7.81 9.35 -15.03
N TYR A 85 -7.02 9.58 -13.97
CA TYR A 85 -7.52 10.16 -12.72
C TYR A 85 -6.78 11.43 -12.31
N SER A 86 -5.71 11.82 -12.99
CA SER A 86 -4.84 12.94 -12.59
C SER A 86 -4.43 12.82 -11.11
N PHE A 87 -4.08 11.60 -10.71
CA PHE A 87 -3.47 11.32 -9.41
C PHE A 87 -1.96 11.22 -9.59
N SER A 88 -1.22 11.82 -8.66
CA SER A 88 0.21 11.60 -8.54
C SER A 88 0.48 10.35 -7.70
N ILE A 89 1.60 9.68 -7.99
CA ILE A 89 2.09 8.54 -7.22
C ILE A 89 3.45 8.89 -6.64
N GLU A 90 3.59 8.65 -5.35
CA GLU A 90 4.86 8.61 -4.64
C GLU A 90 5.36 7.17 -4.61
N VAL A 91 6.67 7.00 -4.82
CA VAL A 91 7.30 5.69 -4.98
C VAL A 91 8.48 5.59 -4.03
N GLU A 92 8.50 4.51 -3.24
CA GLU A 92 9.56 4.25 -2.29
C GLU A 92 10.27 2.95 -2.63
N GLN A 93 11.60 3.01 -2.77
CA GLN A 93 12.40 1.82 -2.98
C GLN A 93 12.53 1.05 -1.67
N VAL A 94 12.23 -0.24 -1.71
CA VAL A 94 12.30 -1.13 -0.55
C VAL A 94 13.71 -1.72 -0.43
N SER A 95 14.21 -1.82 0.81
CA SER A 95 15.47 -2.49 1.13
C SER A 95 15.23 -3.99 1.30
N LEU A 96 16.06 -4.81 0.66
CA LEU A 96 15.98 -6.28 0.72
C LEU A 96 17.20 -6.85 1.46
N PRO A 97 17.06 -7.96 2.21
CA PRO A 97 15.80 -8.68 2.50
C PRO A 97 14.89 -7.89 3.46
N LEU A 98 13.60 -8.24 3.48
CA LEU A 98 12.55 -7.61 4.27
C LEU A 98 12.31 -8.35 5.57
N LEU A 99 12.32 -7.63 6.68
CA LEU A 99 11.72 -8.10 7.92
C LEU A 99 10.21 -8.32 7.71
N ALA A 100 9.67 -9.41 8.25
CA ALA A 100 8.26 -9.74 8.08
C ALA A 100 7.30 -8.64 8.61
N GLU A 101 7.70 -7.94 9.68
CA GLU A 101 7.01 -6.77 10.23
C GLU A 101 6.98 -5.57 9.27
N ASN A 102 7.99 -5.46 8.40
CA ASN A 102 8.14 -4.38 7.46
C ASN A 102 7.61 -4.73 6.08
N LEU A 103 6.76 -5.76 5.90
CA LEU A 103 6.25 -6.13 4.58
C LEU A 103 5.16 -5.16 4.07
N VAL A 104 4.38 -4.57 4.97
CA VAL A 104 3.30 -3.63 4.63
C VAL A 104 3.26 -2.51 5.66
N GLU A 105 3.31 -1.26 5.20
CA GLU A 105 3.28 -0.09 6.10
C GLU A 105 1.87 0.37 6.48
N PHE A 106 0.84 -0.15 5.82
CA PHE A 106 -0.54 0.15 6.18
C PHE A 106 -1.12 -0.94 7.09
N ASN A 107 -1.85 -0.51 8.12
CA ASN A 107 -2.64 -1.39 8.97
C ASN A 107 -3.96 -1.72 8.27
N GLU A 108 -4.24 -3.01 8.05
CA GLU A 108 -5.49 -3.45 7.41
C GLU A 108 -6.75 -2.99 8.15
N GLN A 109 -6.66 -2.82 9.48
CA GLN A 109 -7.78 -2.33 10.29
C GLN A 109 -8.10 -0.86 10.01
N ASP A 110 -7.14 -0.11 9.45
CA ASP A 110 -7.30 1.29 9.08
C ASP A 110 -7.77 1.45 7.63
N ILE A 111 -7.91 0.36 6.87
CA ILE A 111 -8.43 0.38 5.50
C ILE A 111 -9.93 0.59 5.53
N THR A 112 -10.34 1.76 5.05
CA THR A 112 -11.75 2.18 5.00
C THR A 112 -12.40 1.90 3.65
N GLY A 113 -11.62 1.50 2.65
CA GLY A 113 -12.14 1.15 1.33
C GLY A 113 -11.08 0.60 0.38
N THR A 114 -11.52 0.17 -0.80
CA THR A 114 -10.65 -0.34 -1.85
C THR A 114 -11.03 0.27 -3.19
N ILE A 115 -10.04 0.70 -3.96
CA ILE A 115 -10.17 1.15 -5.34
C ILE A 115 -9.74 0.00 -6.25
N ILE A 116 -10.64 -0.42 -7.13
CA ILE A 116 -10.34 -1.40 -8.17
C ILE A 116 -10.21 -0.63 -9.48
N LEU A 117 -9.02 -0.65 -10.07
CA LEU A 117 -8.79 -0.06 -11.39
C LEU A 117 -9.50 -0.93 -12.43
N ARG A 118 -10.41 -0.33 -13.20
CA ARG A 118 -11.17 -1.01 -14.26
C ARG A 118 -11.29 -0.07 -15.45
N ASP A 119 -11.10 -0.62 -16.64
CA ASP A 119 -11.55 0.05 -17.85
C ASP A 119 -12.97 -0.41 -18.21
N ARG A 120 -13.66 0.35 -19.08
CA ARG A 120 -15.01 0.02 -19.55
C ARG A 120 -15.06 -1.33 -20.26
N ASP A 121 -14.01 -1.62 -21.03
CA ASP A 121 -13.94 -2.75 -21.94
C ASP A 121 -12.90 -3.81 -21.52
N GLU A 122 -12.06 -3.50 -20.53
CA GLU A 122 -11.03 -4.40 -20.01
C GLU A 122 -11.11 -4.52 -18.48
N PRO A 123 -11.28 -5.75 -17.94
CA PRO A 123 -11.36 -5.96 -16.50
C PRO A 123 -10.02 -5.66 -15.79
N PHE A 124 -8.91 -5.70 -16.52
CA PHE A 124 -7.55 -5.52 -16.01
C PHE A 124 -6.77 -4.59 -16.94
N PRO A 125 -6.79 -3.26 -16.67
CA PRO A 125 -6.20 -2.26 -17.57
C PRO A 125 -4.66 -2.21 -17.53
N LEU A 126 -4.05 -2.98 -16.64
CA LEU A 126 -2.60 -3.01 -16.40
C LEU A 126 -2.08 -4.43 -16.56
N SER A 127 -0.78 -4.56 -16.77
CA SER A 127 -0.07 -5.84 -16.86
C SER A 127 -0.23 -6.74 -15.62
N ILE A 128 -0.56 -6.15 -14.47
CA ILE A 128 -0.85 -6.84 -13.22
C ILE A 128 -2.12 -6.32 -12.54
N ASN A 129 -2.69 -7.15 -11.67
CA ASN A 129 -3.87 -6.81 -10.89
C ASN A 129 -3.50 -5.85 -9.75
N ILE A 130 -3.73 -4.56 -9.93
CA ILE A 130 -3.48 -3.55 -8.91
C ILE A 130 -4.79 -3.13 -8.24
N ILE A 131 -4.76 -3.05 -6.92
CA ILE A 131 -5.82 -2.43 -6.11
C ILE A 131 -5.24 -1.31 -5.25
N GLY A 132 -6.03 -0.27 -5.03
CA GLY A 132 -5.71 0.80 -4.11
C GLY A 132 -6.36 0.53 -2.75
N MET A 133 -5.55 0.31 -1.72
CA MET A 133 -6.01 0.18 -0.34
C MET A 133 -6.14 1.58 0.26
N VAL A 134 -7.38 2.00 0.54
CA VAL A 134 -7.67 3.37 1.01
C VAL A 134 -7.65 3.39 2.52
N SER A 135 -6.72 4.15 3.09
CA SER A 135 -6.69 4.50 4.50
C SER A 135 -6.94 6.00 4.69
N SER A 136 -7.51 6.37 5.83
CA SER A 136 -7.64 7.77 6.20
C SER A 136 -6.25 8.34 6.47
N TYR A 137 -5.86 9.40 5.78
CA TYR A 137 -4.58 10.06 6.00
C TYR A 137 -4.80 11.33 6.79
N ARG A 138 -4.52 11.25 8.10
CA ARG A 138 -4.55 12.41 8.97
C ARG A 138 -3.28 13.20 8.77
N ASP A 139 -3.39 14.29 8.03
CA ASP A 139 -2.29 15.20 7.84
C ASP A 139 -1.94 15.84 9.20
N LEU A 140 -0.75 15.56 9.72
CA LEU A 140 -0.27 16.15 10.98
C LEU A 140 -0.07 17.67 10.85
N ILE A 141 -0.32 18.28 9.69
CA ILE A 141 -0.34 19.74 9.48
C ILE A 141 -1.25 20.48 10.47
N ASN A 142 -2.27 19.82 11.04
CA ASN A 142 -3.12 20.43 12.07
C ASN A 142 -2.61 20.27 13.51
N VAL A 143 -1.50 19.54 13.73
CA VAL A 143 -0.86 19.41 15.05
C VAL A 143 -0.02 20.65 15.29
N ARG A 144 -0.55 21.57 16.10
CA ARG A 144 0.10 22.86 16.41
C ARG A 144 0.97 22.77 17.65
N THR A 145 0.79 21.73 18.47
CA THR A 145 1.49 21.57 19.74
C THR A 145 2.01 20.16 19.98
N VAL A 146 3.08 20.05 20.78
CA VAL A 146 3.64 18.77 21.21
C VAL A 146 2.62 17.94 22.00
N GLY A 147 1.70 18.57 22.73
CA GLY A 147 0.64 17.88 23.47
C GLY A 147 -0.39 17.22 22.55
N GLU A 148 -0.73 17.85 21.43
CA GLU A 148 -1.59 17.25 20.39
C GLU A 148 -0.89 16.07 19.71
N LEU A 149 0.43 16.16 19.48
CA LEU A 149 1.23 15.07 18.94
C LEU A 149 1.26 13.86 19.89
N LEU A 150 1.56 14.09 21.17
CA LEU A 150 1.62 13.04 22.19
C LEU A 150 0.25 12.41 22.44
N GLY A 151 -0.82 13.22 22.51
CA GLY A 151 -2.19 12.71 22.63
C GLY A 151 -2.69 11.95 21.39
N GLU A 152 -2.08 12.16 20.22
CA GLU A 152 -2.35 11.36 19.02
C GLU A 152 -1.58 10.02 19.04
N ILE A 153 -0.33 10.03 19.53
CA ILE A 153 0.47 8.81 19.75
C ILE A 153 -0.21 7.90 20.79
N ASP A 154 -0.69 8.48 21.90
CA ASP A 154 -1.38 7.72 22.94
C ASP A 154 -2.68 7.07 22.42
N ARG A 155 -3.47 7.79 21.60
CA ARG A 155 -4.68 7.25 20.96
C ARG A 155 -4.40 6.10 19.98
N ARG A 156 -3.23 6.06 19.35
CA ARG A 156 -2.82 4.93 18.49
C ARG A 156 -2.45 3.68 19.28
N ASN A 157 -1.97 3.82 20.51
CA ASN A 157 -1.54 2.70 21.34
C ASN A 157 -2.68 2.05 22.15
N GLU A 158 -3.85 2.69 22.22
CA GLU A 158 -5.02 2.21 22.97
C GLU A 158 -6.00 1.34 22.14
N LYS A 159 -5.78 1.16 20.83
CA LYS A 159 -6.57 0.27 19.97
C LYS A 159 -5.81 -0.99 19.62
#